data_AF-A0A370I3E5-F1
#
_entry.id   AF-A0A370I3E5-F1
#
_cell.length_a   1.000
_cell.length_b   1.000
_cell.length_c   1.000
_cell.angle_alpha   90.00
_cell.angle_beta   90.00
_cell.angle_gamma   90.00
#
_symmetry.space_group_name_H-M   'P 1'
#
loop_
_entity.id
_entity.type
_entity.pdbx_description
1 polymer ?
#
loop_
_entity_poly.entity_id
_entity_poly.type
_entity_poly.pdbx_seq_one_letter_code
_entity_poly.pdbx_strand_id
1 'polypeptide(L)' 'MHRAQGPEFFGVFYVTEPPPEAESGADLERLRQWQRQLMVAITRGRDHAWVGLVRR' A
#
# COMPACT_ATOMS: atom_id res chain seq x y z
N MET A 1 -2.15 -8.81 5.92
CA MET A 1 -3.16 -8.27 4.97
C MET A 1 -4.01 -9.34 4.25
N HIS A 2 -4.10 -10.58 4.74
CA HIS A 2 -4.86 -11.66 4.05
C HIS A 2 -6.37 -11.72 4.37
N ARG A 3 -6.91 -10.84 5.23
CA ARG A 3 -8.32 -10.88 5.69
C ARG A 3 -9.25 -9.81 5.10
N ALA A 4 -8.77 -8.97 4.18
CA ALA A 4 -9.54 -7.83 3.67
C ALA A 4 -10.21 -8.07 2.30
N GLN A 5 -10.21 -9.31 1.76
CA GLN A 5 -10.97 -9.61 0.55
C GLN A 5 -12.48 -9.61 0.88
N GLY A 6 -13.21 -8.57 0.47
CA GLY A 6 -14.68 -8.59 0.46
C GLY A 6 -15.40 -7.33 1.00
N PRO A 7 -14.93 -6.63 2.04
CA PRO A 7 -15.61 -5.43 2.52
C PRO A 7 -15.00 -4.19 1.86
N GLU A 8 -15.83 -3.40 1.19
CA GLU A 8 -15.55 -1.96 1.03
C GLU A 8 -15.80 -1.29 2.39
N PHE A 9 -14.83 -0.52 2.86
CA PHE A 9 -14.93 0.21 4.13
C PHE A 9 -15.21 1.69 3.83
N PHE A 10 -15.95 2.38 4.69
CA PHE A 10 -16.13 3.84 4.58
C PHE A 10 -14.78 4.57 4.46
N GLY A 11 -13.79 4.14 5.25
CA GLY A 11 -12.42 4.57 5.05
C GLY A 11 -11.40 3.54 5.53
N VAL A 12 -10.16 3.70 5.07
CA VAL A 12 -9.05 2.79 5.38
C VAL A 12 -7.82 3.53 5.88
N PHE A 13 -7.16 2.93 6.88
CA PHE A 13 -5.85 3.36 7.35
C PHE A 13 -4.83 2.27 7.01
N TYR A 14 -3.86 2.59 6.14
CA TYR A 14 -2.81 1.67 5.71
C TYR A 14 -1.46 2.13 6.24
N VAL A 15 -0.77 1.28 7.01
CA VAL A 15 0.56 1.55 7.55
C VAL A 15 1.59 0.73 6.81
N THR A 16 2.61 1.38 6.26
CA THR A 16 3.68 0.72 5.50
C THR A 16 5.02 1.42 5.70
N GLU A 17 6.10 0.72 5.36
CA GLU A 17 7.41 1.33 5.13
C GLU A 17 7.38 2.23 3.87
N PRO A 18 8.26 3.24 3.78
CA PRO A 18 8.39 4.08 2.58
C PRO A 18 8.72 3.23 1.34
N PRO A 19 8.40 3.73 0.13
CA PRO A 19 8.75 3.04 -1.10
C PRO A 19 10.28 2.85 -1.17
N PRO A 20 10.76 1.70 -1.68
CA PRO A 20 12.18 1.49 -1.90
C PRO A 20 12.70 2.48 -2.96
N GLU A 21 13.92 2.96 -2.79
CA GLU A 21 14.63 3.73 -3.80
C GLU A 21 14.98 2.81 -4.98
N ALA A 22 14.71 3.27 -6.21
CA ALA A 22 14.84 2.45 -7.41
C ALA A 22 16.16 2.70 -8.13
N GLU A 23 17.23 2.06 -7.65
CA GLU A 23 18.58 2.22 -8.23
C GLU A 23 18.97 1.07 -9.18
N SER A 24 18.28 -0.08 -9.09
CA SER A 24 18.51 -1.27 -9.91
C SER A 24 17.22 -1.88 -10.46
N GLY A 25 17.35 -2.84 -11.39
CA GLY A 25 16.22 -3.60 -11.92
C GLY A 25 15.44 -4.37 -10.84
N ALA A 26 16.14 -4.89 -9.82
CA ALA A 26 15.50 -5.55 -8.69
C ALA A 26 14.72 -4.55 -7.82
N ASP A 27 15.22 -3.31 -7.69
CA ASP A 27 14.55 -2.26 -6.92
C ASP A 27 13.31 -1.75 -7.63
N LEU A 28 13.35 -1.67 -8.97
CA LEU A 28 12.18 -1.36 -9.76
C LEU A 28 11.06 -2.39 -9.56
N GLU A 29 11.38 -3.68 -9.45
CA GLU A 29 10.35 -4.68 -9.18
C GLU A 29 9.81 -4.58 -7.75
N ARG A 30 10.67 -4.31 -6.76
CA ARG A 30 10.25 -4.04 -5.39
C ARG A 30 9.35 -2.81 -5.30
N LEU A 31 9.68 -1.74 -6.03
CA LEU A 31 8.86 -0.53 -6.12
C LEU A 31 7.49 -0.82 -6.75
N ARG A 32 7.46 -1.57 -7.86
CA ARG A 32 6.19 -1.97 -8.49
C ARG A 32 5.33 -2.83 -7.57
N GLN A 33 5.93 -3.76 -6.85
CA GLN A 33 5.22 -4.57 -5.86
C GLN A 33 4.62 -3.69 -4.75
N TRP A 34 5.41 -2.76 -4.23
CA TRP A 34 4.96 -1.79 -3.23
C TRP A 34 3.77 -0.96 -3.75
N GLN A 35 3.85 -0.46 -4.99
CA GLN A 35 2.78 0.30 -5.63
C GLN A 35 1.50 -0.53 -5.79
N ARG A 36 1.60 -1.81 -6.21
CA ARG A 36 0.46 -2.72 -6.32
C ARG A 36 -0.21 -2.96 -4.97
N GLN A 37 0.57 -3.16 -3.91
CA GLN A 37 0.04 -3.33 -2.56
C GLN A 37 -0.65 -2.08 -2.05
N LEU A 38 -0.05 -0.90 -2.28
CA LEU A 38 -0.66 0.38 -1.93
C LEU A 38 -2.00 0.56 -2.66
N MET A 39 -2.05 0.31 -3.97
CA MET A 39 -3.26 0.41 -4.77
C MET A 39 -4.38 -0.50 -4.24
N VAL A 40 -4.04 -1.75 -3.89
CA VAL A 40 -5.01 -2.69 -3.28
C VAL A 40 -5.48 -2.18 -1.92
N ALA A 41 -4.62 -1.54 -1.13
CA ALA A 41 -4.99 -1.01 0.17
C ALA A 41 -5.93 0.19 0.05
N ILE A 42 -5.63 1.17 -0.82
CA ILE A 42 -6.43 2.40 -0.96
C ILE A 42 -7.79 2.12 -1.59
N THR A 43 -7.88 1.15 -2.52
CA THR A 43 -9.16 0.78 -3.17
C THR A 43 -10.13 0.02 -2.26
N ARG A 44 -9.71 -0.29 -1.02
CA ARG A 44 -10.62 -0.81 0.02
C ARG A 44 -11.44 0.29 0.70
N GLY A 45 -10.99 1.54 0.61
CA GLY A 45 -11.72 2.70 1.14
C GLY A 45 -12.66 3.25 0.08
N ARG A 46 -13.93 3.45 0.44
CA ARG A 46 -14.93 4.05 -0.43
C ARG A 46 -14.81 5.58 -0.48
N ASP A 47 -14.67 6.21 0.68
CA ASP A 47 -14.76 7.66 0.81
C ASP A 47 -13.42 8.28 1.25
N HIS A 48 -12.66 7.56 2.10
CA HIS A 48 -11.41 8.08 2.66
C HIS A 48 -10.29 7.03 2.70
N ALA A 49 -9.06 7.46 2.46
CA ALA A 49 -7.86 6.65 2.62
C ALA A 49 -6.73 7.46 3.28
N TRP A 50 -6.07 6.87 4.26
CA TRP A 50 -4.88 7.40 4.92
C TRP A 50 -3.74 6.41 4.80
N VAL A 51 -2.55 6.92 4.47
CA VAL A 51 -1.33 6.12 4.37
C VAL A 51 -0.33 6.64 5.38
N GLY A 52 -0.08 5.85 6.42
CA GLY A 52 0.96 6.12 7.41
C GLY A 52 2.28 5.49 6.99
N LEU A 53 3.35 6.29 6.95
CA LEU A 53 4.70 5.79 6.70
C LEU A 53 5.44 5.62 8.03
N VAL A 54 6.01 4.42 8.25
CA VAL A 54 6.86 4.14 9.41
C VAL A 54 8.29 3.96 8.92
N ARG A 55 9.24 4.69 9.52
CA ARG A 55 10.67 4.42 9.37
C ARG A 55 11.15 3.70 10.63
N ARG A 56 11.83 2.59 10.44
CA ARG A 56 12.63 1.94 11.49
C ARG A 56 13.99 2.60 11.58
#